data_AF-A0A7C9IWS3-F1
#
_entry.id   AF-A0A7C9IWS3-F1
#
_cell.length_a   1.000
_cell.length_b   1.000
_cell.length_c   1.000
_cell.angle_alpha   90.00
_cell.angle_beta   90.00
_cell.angle_gamma   90.00
#
_symmetry.space_group_name_H-M   'P 1'
#
loop_
_entity.id
_entity.type
_entity.pdbx_description
1 polymer ?
#
loop_
_entity_poly.entity_id
_entity_poly.type
_entity_poly.pdbx_seq_one_letter_code
_entity_poly.pdbx_strand_id
1 'polypeptide(L)'
;MADAFAALSELTAAGQRLAGLILDVAVDRLELLGLEAREVKIRCIQLVLLAVAGAALLLFGLALAVVAVLLAVPPPWRLAVAGGGAALFLGAGTLALWRLRRRLARLPLAFSQTVAELKKDQACF
;
A
#
# COMPACT_ATOMS: atom_id res chain seq x y z
N MET A 1 -15.61 57.38 18.13
CA MET A 1 -15.16 56.19 18.89
C MET A 1 -16.07 54.99 18.65
N ALA A 2 -17.39 55.18 18.52
CA ALA A 2 -18.35 54.13 18.16
C ALA A 2 -18.13 53.53 16.77
N ASP A 3 -17.76 54.34 15.76
CA ASP A 3 -17.60 53.87 14.37
C ASP A 3 -16.41 52.93 14.18
N ALA A 4 -15.34 53.11 14.96
CA ALA A 4 -14.17 52.24 14.93
C ALA A 4 -14.46 50.84 15.51
N PHE A 5 -15.34 50.75 16.51
CA PHE A 5 -15.77 49.48 17.09
C PHE A 5 -16.69 48.70 16.12
N ALA A 6 -17.57 49.41 15.41
CA ALA A 6 -18.41 48.83 14.37
C ALA A 6 -17.59 48.25 13.21
N ALA A 7 -16.56 48.97 12.75
CA ALA A 7 -15.65 48.49 11.71
C ALA A 7 -14.86 47.24 12.15
N LEU A 8 -14.41 47.17 13.41
CA LEU A 8 -13.73 45.99 13.96
C LEU A 8 -14.66 44.76 14.07
N SER A 9 -15.94 44.96 14.38
CA SER A 9 -16.93 43.86 14.40
C SER A 9 -17.28 43.34 13.01
N GLU A 10 -17.33 44.21 12.00
CA GLU A 10 -17.56 43.82 10.60
C GLU A 10 -16.37 43.01 10.05
N LEU A 11 -15.13 43.42 10.38
CA LEU A 11 -13.91 42.71 9.98
C LEU A 11 -13.79 41.33 10.64
N THR A 12 -14.14 41.22 11.92
CA THR A 12 -14.16 39.93 12.63
C THR A 12 -15.25 39.01 12.08
N ALA A 13 -16.44 39.54 11.78
CA ALA A 13 -17.52 38.77 11.14
C ALA A 13 -17.12 38.29 9.72
N ALA A 14 -16.48 39.15 8.92
CA ALA A 14 -15.96 38.77 7.61
C ALA A 14 -14.87 37.68 7.71
N GLY A 15 -13.96 37.81 8.67
CA GLY A 15 -12.93 36.81 8.95
C GLY A 15 -13.50 35.46 9.34
N GLN A 16 -14.53 35.43 10.20
CA GLN A 16 -15.21 34.19 10.60
C GLN A 16 -15.92 33.51 9.43
N ARG A 17 -16.53 34.29 8.52
CA ARG A 17 -17.17 33.74 7.31
C ARG A 17 -16.15 33.14 6.34
N LEU A 18 -15.03 33.81 6.13
CA LEU A 18 -13.95 33.30 5.28
C LEU A 18 -13.31 32.04 5.88
N ALA A 19 -13.07 32.02 7.20
CA ALA A 19 -12.58 30.85 7.90
C ALA A 19 -13.54 29.66 7.78
N GLY A 20 -14.85 29.90 7.91
CA GLY A 20 -15.88 28.88 7.72
C GLY A 20 -15.86 28.29 6.30
N LEU A 21 -15.78 29.14 5.26
CA LEU A 21 -15.71 28.69 3.86
C LEU A 21 -14.43 27.92 3.55
N ILE A 22 -13.29 28.32 4.10
CA ILE A 22 -12.01 27.62 3.92
C ILE A 22 -12.05 26.25 4.60
N LEU A 23 -12.63 26.16 5.81
CA LEU A 23 -12.82 24.89 6.50
C LEU A 23 -13.73 23.95 5.72
N ASP A 24 -14.85 24.45 5.20
CA ASP A 24 -15.84 23.65 4.47
C ASP A 24 -15.22 23.06 3.19
N VAL A 25 -14.51 23.90 2.43
CA VAL A 25 -13.78 23.45 1.22
C VAL A 25 -12.65 22.48 1.55
N ALA A 26 -11.94 22.68 2.67
CA ALA A 26 -10.88 21.78 3.10
C ALA A 26 -11.43 20.41 3.53
N VAL A 27 -12.56 20.39 4.25
CA VAL A 27 -13.26 19.16 4.67
C VAL A 27 -13.74 18.39 3.46
N ASP A 28 -14.40 19.04 2.50
CA ASP A 28 -14.88 18.40 1.26
C ASP A 28 -13.73 17.78 0.45
N ARG A 29 -12.60 18.49 0.33
CA ARG A 29 -11.43 17.99 -0.40
C ARG A 29 -10.76 16.83 0.33
N LEU A 30 -10.68 16.87 1.67
CA LEU A 30 -10.15 15.77 2.47
C LEU A 30 -11.06 14.53 2.42
N GLU A 31 -12.37 14.72 2.35
CA GLU A 31 -13.32 13.63 2.17
C GLU A 31 -13.16 12.98 0.79
N LEU A 32 -13.01 13.78 -0.27
CA LEU A 32 -12.72 13.28 -1.61
C LEU A 32 -11.36 12.57 -1.69
N LEU A 33 -10.30 13.16 -1.13
CA LEU A 33 -8.96 12.55 -1.09
C LEU A 33 -8.94 11.26 -0.27
N GLY A 34 -9.71 11.21 0.82
CA GLY A 34 -9.91 10.02 1.64
C GLY A 34 -10.60 8.89 0.87
N LEU A 35 -11.59 9.23 0.04
CA LEU A 35 -12.29 8.27 -0.82
C LEU A 35 -11.39 7.75 -1.96
N GLU A 36 -10.68 8.64 -2.66
CA GLU A 36 -9.75 8.25 -3.74
C GLU A 36 -8.59 7.39 -3.21
N ALA A 37 -8.03 7.74 -2.05
CA ALA A 37 -6.99 6.95 -1.40
C ALA A 37 -7.49 5.54 -1.03
N ARG A 38 -8.76 5.41 -0.63
CA ARG A 38 -9.39 4.13 -0.29
C ARG A 38 -9.60 3.26 -1.53
N GLU A 39 -9.97 3.85 -2.65
CA GLU A 39 -10.18 3.13 -3.91
C GLU A 39 -8.87 2.64 -4.54
N VAL A 40 -7.84 3.49 -4.56
CA VAL A 40 -6.48 3.10 -5.00
C VAL A 40 -5.91 2.00 -4.10
N LYS A 41 -6.19 2.04 -2.79
CA LYS A 41 -5.77 1.02 -1.84
C LYS A 41 -6.39 -0.35 -2.14
N ILE A 42 -7.70 -0.41 -2.38
CA ILE A 42 -8.39 -1.68 -2.69
C ILE A 42 -7.83 -2.29 -3.98
N ARG A 43 -7.66 -1.46 -5.02
CA ARG A 43 -7.09 -1.90 -6.30
C ARG A 43 -5.64 -2.37 -6.15
N CYS A 44 -4.84 -1.69 -5.34
CA CYS A 44 -3.47 -2.11 -5.05
C CYS A 44 -3.42 -3.45 -4.31
N ILE A 45 -4.28 -3.66 -3.31
CA ILE A 45 -4.39 -4.94 -2.59
C ILE A 45 -4.81 -6.06 -3.54
N GLN A 46 -5.82 -5.83 -4.39
CA GLN A 46 -6.25 -6.82 -5.40
C GLN A 46 -5.13 -7.20 -6.36
N LEU A 47 -4.38 -6.21 -6.89
CA LEU A 47 -3.24 -6.47 -7.78
C LEU A 47 -2.12 -7.25 -7.08
N VAL A 48 -1.82 -6.92 -5.82
CA VAL A 48 -0.83 -7.66 -5.02
C VAL A 48 -1.31 -9.08 -4.77
N LEU A 49 -2.58 -9.28 -4.43
CA LEU A 49 -3.15 -10.60 -4.19
C LEU A 49 -3.10 -11.46 -5.46
N LEU A 50 -3.47 -10.89 -6.61
CA LEU A 50 -3.39 -11.56 -7.91
C LEU A 50 -1.94 -11.90 -8.29
N ALA A 51 -0.99 -10.99 -8.05
CA ALA A 51 0.43 -11.24 -8.28
C ALA A 51 0.99 -12.36 -7.38
N VAL A 52 0.59 -12.41 -6.11
CA VAL A 52 0.98 -13.47 -5.17
C VAL A 52 0.38 -14.81 -5.59
N ALA A 53 -0.91 -14.84 -5.94
CA ALA A 53 -1.57 -16.05 -6.42
C ALA A 53 -0.93 -16.57 -7.72
N GLY A 54 -0.66 -15.69 -8.70
CA GLY A 54 0.01 -16.05 -9.94
C GLY A 54 1.44 -16.57 -9.72
N ALA A 55 2.20 -15.93 -8.82
CA ALA A 55 3.52 -16.42 -8.45
C ALA A 55 3.47 -17.80 -7.79
N ALA A 56 2.51 -18.05 -6.90
CA ALA A 56 2.32 -19.35 -6.27
C ALA A 56 1.97 -20.43 -7.30
N LEU A 57 1.07 -20.14 -8.25
CA LEU A 57 0.71 -21.06 -9.34
C LEU A 57 1.89 -21.39 -10.25
N LEU A 58 2.71 -20.39 -10.61
CA LEU A 58 3.92 -20.60 -11.40
C LEU A 58 4.96 -21.46 -10.67
N LEU A 59 5.19 -21.22 -9.38
CA LEU A 59 6.05 -22.07 -8.56
C LEU A 59 5.51 -23.49 -8.54
N PHE A 60 4.21 -23.68 -8.30
CA PHE A 60 3.61 -25.00 -8.28
C PHE A 60 3.74 -25.73 -9.63
N GLY A 61 3.49 -25.04 -10.74
CA GLY A 61 3.67 -25.57 -12.10
C GLY A 61 5.12 -25.96 -12.39
N LEU A 62 6.07 -25.12 -11.99
CA LEU A 62 7.49 -25.44 -12.10
C LEU A 62 7.87 -26.67 -11.25
N ALA A 63 7.19 -26.90 -10.12
CA ALA A 63 7.49 -28.03 -9.23
C ALA A 63 7.04 -29.33 -9.87
N LEU A 64 5.83 -29.31 -10.43
CA LEU A 64 5.31 -30.40 -11.24
C LEU A 64 6.21 -30.67 -12.47
N ALA A 65 6.72 -29.63 -13.13
CA ALA A 65 7.66 -29.79 -14.24
C ALA A 65 8.97 -30.47 -13.80
N VAL A 66 9.55 -30.07 -12.67
CA VAL A 66 10.74 -30.73 -12.09
C VAL A 66 10.46 -32.20 -11.79
N VAL A 67 9.30 -32.51 -11.19
CA VAL A 67 8.88 -33.90 -10.91
C VAL A 67 8.71 -34.69 -12.20
N ALA A 68 8.09 -34.11 -13.24
CA ALA A 68 7.93 -34.76 -14.55
C ALA A 68 9.28 -35.09 -15.19
N VAL A 69 10.25 -34.17 -15.13
CA VAL A 69 11.64 -34.43 -15.60
C VAL A 69 12.29 -35.53 -14.76
N LEU A 70 12.10 -35.53 -13.45
CA LEU A 70 12.60 -36.57 -12.53
C LEU A 70 12.04 -37.98 -12.83
N LEU A 71 10.81 -38.07 -13.32
CA LEU A 71 10.19 -39.32 -13.76
C LEU A 71 10.72 -39.76 -15.13
N ALA A 72 11.04 -38.83 -16.02
CA ALA A 72 11.56 -39.13 -17.36
C ALA A 72 13.07 -39.47 -17.38
N VAL A 73 13.83 -39.02 -16.37
CA VAL A 73 15.30 -39.15 -16.34
C VAL A 73 15.76 -40.51 -15.78
N PRO A 74 16.74 -41.18 -16.42
CA PRO A 74 17.29 -42.44 -15.94
C PRO A 74 18.03 -42.31 -14.59
N PRO A 75 18.16 -43.41 -13.82
CA PRO A 75 18.64 -43.43 -12.42
C PRO A 75 19.90 -42.59 -12.11
N PRO A 76 20.96 -42.59 -12.93
CA PRO A 76 22.21 -41.91 -12.57
C PRO A 76 22.08 -40.37 -12.47
N TRP A 77 21.12 -39.76 -13.17
CA TRP A 77 20.98 -38.30 -13.22
C TRP A 77 19.85 -37.76 -12.33
N ARG A 78 19.02 -38.62 -11.74
CA ARG A 78 17.87 -38.22 -10.92
C ARG A 78 18.25 -37.33 -9.74
N LEU A 79 19.35 -37.64 -9.05
CA LEU A 79 19.82 -36.86 -7.89
C LEU A 79 20.27 -35.44 -8.30
N ALA A 80 20.93 -35.28 -9.44
CA ALA A 80 21.36 -33.98 -9.93
C ALA A 80 20.16 -33.10 -10.34
N VAL A 81 19.17 -33.69 -11.03
CA VAL A 81 17.93 -33.01 -11.41
C VAL A 81 17.09 -32.65 -10.18
N ALA A 82 16.98 -33.56 -9.21
CA ALA A 82 16.29 -33.30 -7.95
C ALA A 82 16.96 -32.18 -7.14
N GLY A 83 18.29 -32.22 -7.03
CA GLY A 83 19.07 -31.20 -6.33
C GLY A 83 18.97 -29.83 -6.99
N GLY A 84 19.10 -29.78 -8.33
CA GLY A 84 18.94 -28.55 -9.11
C GLY A 84 17.53 -27.97 -9.00
N GLY A 85 16.51 -28.82 -9.09
CA GLY A 85 15.12 -28.44 -8.88
C GLY A 85 14.87 -27.90 -7.46
N ALA A 86 15.34 -28.61 -6.43
CA ALA A 86 15.22 -28.18 -5.04
C ALA A 86 15.90 -26.83 -4.79
N ALA A 87 17.10 -26.61 -5.32
CA ALA A 87 17.81 -25.33 -5.21
C ALA A 87 17.04 -24.19 -5.90
N LEU A 88 16.49 -24.44 -7.10
CA LEU A 88 15.63 -23.49 -7.82
C LEU A 88 14.37 -23.14 -7.00
N PHE A 89 13.72 -24.15 -6.42
CA PHE A 89 12.53 -23.96 -5.60
C PHE A 89 12.80 -23.19 -4.31
N LEU A 90 13.86 -23.56 -3.60
CA LEU A 90 14.26 -22.87 -2.37
C LEU A 90 14.67 -21.43 -2.66
N GLY A 91 15.42 -21.20 -3.75
CA GLY A 91 15.83 -19.86 -4.20
C GLY A 91 14.63 -18.98 -4.60
N ALA A 92 13.72 -19.52 -5.39
CA ALA A 92 12.53 -18.78 -5.82
C ALA A 92 11.58 -18.51 -4.63
N GLY A 93 11.41 -19.48 -3.72
CA GLY A 93 10.64 -19.33 -2.49
C GLY A 93 11.22 -18.26 -1.56
N THR A 94 12.54 -18.25 -1.35
CA THR A 94 13.20 -17.21 -0.54
C THR A 94 13.08 -15.82 -1.17
N LEU A 95 13.24 -15.70 -2.50
CA LEU A 95 13.02 -14.45 -3.22
C LEU A 95 11.57 -13.94 -3.10
N ALA A 96 10.59 -14.84 -3.21
CA ALA A 96 9.18 -14.52 -3.05
C ALA A 96 8.87 -14.03 -1.63
N LEU A 97 9.33 -14.76 -0.60
CA LEU A 97 9.21 -14.37 0.81
C LEU A 97 9.88 -13.03 1.10
N TRP A 98 11.05 -12.79 0.52
CA TRP A 98 11.77 -11.53 0.70
C TRP A 98 11.06 -10.35 0.04
N ARG A 99 10.53 -10.53 -1.18
CA ARG A 99 9.69 -9.52 -1.83
C ARG A 99 8.40 -9.26 -1.06
N LEU A 100 7.76 -10.31 -0.54
CA LEU A 100 6.56 -10.17 0.29
C LEU A 100 6.87 -9.40 1.58
N ARG A 101 7.94 -9.76 2.29
CA ARG A 101 8.42 -9.02 3.48
C ARG A 101 8.72 -7.56 3.16
N ARG A 102 9.39 -7.27 2.04
CA ARG A 102 9.67 -5.89 1.60
C ARG A 102 8.40 -5.10 1.28
N ARG A 103 7.40 -5.71 0.64
CA ARG A 103 6.12 -5.06 0.36
C ARG A 103 5.33 -4.82 1.64
N LEU A 104 5.24 -5.81 2.52
CA LEU A 104 4.59 -5.68 3.83
C LEU A 104 5.27 -4.64 4.72
N ALA A 105 6.60 -4.53 4.68
CA ALA A 105 7.34 -3.51 5.44
C ALA A 105 7.14 -2.08 4.88
N ARG A 106 6.81 -1.93 3.59
CA ARG A 106 6.55 -0.63 2.95
C ARG A 106 5.09 -0.17 3.10
N LEU A 107 4.15 -1.08 3.36
CA LEU A 107 2.73 -0.75 3.58
C LEU A 107 2.45 0.12 4.84
N PRO A 108 3.05 -0.11 6.02
CA PRO A 108 2.71 0.66 7.23
C PRO A 108 3.35 2.05 7.30
N LEU A 109 4.42 2.31 6.54
CA LEU A 109 5.15 3.58 6.59
C LEU A 109 4.48 4.73 5.83
N ALA A 110 3.67 4.43 4.81
CA ALA A 110 2.97 5.47 4.06
C ALA A 110 1.83 6.13 4.87
N PHE A 111 1.23 5.41 5.83
CA PHE A 111 0.12 5.92 6.64
C PHE A 111 0.58 6.56 7.95
N SER A 112 1.71 6.14 8.52
CA SER A 112 2.17 6.69 9.80
C SER A 112 2.62 8.15 9.67
N GLN A 113 3.21 8.53 8.53
CA GLN A 113 3.60 9.93 8.30
C GLN A 113 2.39 10.83 8.08
N THR A 114 1.39 10.40 7.31
CA THR A 114 0.18 11.20 7.04
C THR A 114 -0.74 11.31 8.26
N VAL A 115 -0.86 10.25 9.08
CA VAL A 115 -1.60 10.32 10.35
C VAL A 115 -0.86 11.17 11.37
N ALA A 116 0.48 11.14 11.39
CA ALA A 116 1.27 11.99 12.27
C ALA A 116 1.20 13.48 11.87
N GLU A 117 1.09 13.78 10.58
CA GLU A 117 0.84 15.14 10.07
C GLU A 117 -0.58 15.61 10.40
N LEU A 118 -1.60 14.78 10.16
CA LEU A 118 -2.99 15.12 10.54
C LEU A 118 -3.15 15.36 12.05
N LYS A 119 -2.42 14.62 12.89
CA LYS A 119 -2.46 14.80 14.34
C LYS A 119 -1.73 16.06 14.81
N LYS A 120 -0.76 16.56 14.03
CA LYS A 120 -0.10 17.85 14.28
C LYS A 120 -1.01 19.02 13.92
N ASP A 121 -1.75 18.90 12.83
CA ASP A 121 -2.70 19.94 12.42
C ASP A 121 -3.88 20.02 13.40
N GLN A 122 -4.34 18.89 13.93
CA GLN A 122 -5.39 18.84 14.96
C GLN A 122 -4.97 19.40 16.32
N ALA A 123 -3.66 19.53 16.59
CA ALA A 123 -3.15 20.13 17.83
C ALA A 123 -2.95 21.65 17.72
N CYS A 124 -3.11 22.22 16.51
CA CYS A 124 -2.95 23.65 16.24
C CYS A 124 -4.30 24.38 16.09
N PHE A 125 -5.42 23.66 16.03
CA PHE A 125 -6.80 24.18 16.09
C PHE A 125 -7.39 23.98 17.49
#